data_AF-A0A6N9U2N3-F1
#
_entry.id   AF-A0A6N9U2N3-F1
#
_cell.length_a   1.000
_cell.length_b   1.000
_cell.length_c   1.000
_cell.angle_alpha   90.00
_cell.angle_beta   90.00
_cell.angle_gamma   90.00
#
_symmetry.space_group_name_H-M   'P 1'
#
loop_
_entity.id
_entity.type
_entity.pdbx_description
1 polymer ?
#
loop_
_entity_poly.entity_id
_entity_poly.type
_entity_poly.pdbx_seq_one_letter_code
_entity_poly.pdbx_strand_id
1 'polypeptide(L)'
;DPASGEDGGTAGEEARDAEDTGDGAGREGGAPDEREPVPVLLGLDRYALAEEALADGLGRIVNSCEKGADWSDAAAASPSPSARELILTAATAGLVAHSG
;
A
#
# COMPACT_ATOMS: atom_id res chain seq x y z
N ASP A 1 -34.96 -7.78 -34.80
CA ASP A 1 -35.53 -6.86 -35.80
C ASP A 1 -37.02 -7.19 -35.95
N PRO A 2 -37.97 -6.24 -35.96
CA PRO A 2 -37.88 -4.77 -36.07
C PRO A 2 -38.52 -4.03 -34.88
N ALA A 3 -38.54 -2.71 -34.69
CA ALA A 3 -38.16 -1.49 -35.42
C ALA A 3 -38.24 -0.36 -34.33
N SER A 4 -37.30 0.58 -34.19
CA SER A 4 -37.22 1.89 -34.87
C SER A 4 -37.44 3.08 -33.91
N GLY A 5 -36.71 4.17 -34.16
CA GLY A 5 -36.88 5.52 -33.57
C GLY A 5 -35.58 6.04 -32.93
N GLU A 6 -34.55 6.44 -33.70
CA GLU A 6 -34.31 7.81 -34.25
C GLU A 6 -34.03 8.84 -33.14
N ASP A 7 -32.79 9.28 -32.94
CA ASP A 7 -32.01 10.30 -33.69
C ASP A 7 -32.04 11.67 -32.97
N GLY A 8 -30.90 12.37 -33.00
CA GLY A 8 -30.66 13.66 -32.34
C GLY A 8 -29.58 13.55 -31.25
N GLY A 9 -28.30 13.79 -31.49
CA GLY A 9 -27.72 14.71 -32.46
C GLY A 9 -27.72 16.13 -31.90
N THR A 10 -26.75 16.47 -31.06
CA THR A 10 -26.14 17.81 -31.03
C THR A 10 -24.70 17.70 -30.55
N ALA A 11 -23.79 17.82 -31.51
CA ALA A 11 -22.48 18.39 -31.27
C ALA A 11 -22.67 19.77 -30.59
N GLY A 12 -21.91 20.00 -29.52
CA GLY A 12 -21.77 21.30 -28.88
C GLY A 12 -20.30 21.58 -28.71
N GLU A 13 -19.62 21.78 -29.84
CA GLU A 13 -18.29 22.37 -29.87
C GLU A 13 -18.45 23.90 -29.82
N GLU A 14 -17.58 24.52 -29.01
CA GLU A 14 -17.20 25.93 -29.03
C GLU A 14 -18.09 26.96 -28.30
N ALA A 15 -17.65 27.31 -27.09
CA ALA A 15 -17.45 28.71 -26.72
C ALA A 15 -16.18 28.79 -25.86
N ARG A 16 -15.07 29.10 -26.51
CA ARG A 16 -13.89 29.69 -25.87
C ARG A 16 -14.13 31.21 -25.77
N ASP A 17 -13.39 31.85 -24.87
CA ASP A 17 -13.31 33.28 -24.56
C ASP A 17 -14.29 33.82 -23.50
N ALA A 18 -13.77 33.98 -22.28
CA ALA A 18 -13.28 35.28 -21.81
C ALA A 18 -12.86 35.15 -20.33
N GLU A 19 -11.65 35.62 -20.07
CA GLU A 19 -10.99 35.63 -18.78
C GLU A 19 -11.73 36.53 -17.79
N ASP A 20 -12.03 36.02 -16.59
CA ASP A 20 -12.22 36.88 -15.41
C ASP A 20 -10.92 36.86 -14.61
N THR A 21 -10.23 37.97 -14.74
CA THR A 21 -8.98 38.34 -14.08
C THR A 21 -9.22 38.43 -12.58
N GLY A 22 -9.24 37.29 -11.90
CA GLY A 22 -9.04 37.19 -10.47
C GLY A 22 -7.56 37.24 -10.13
N ASP A 23 -6.89 38.33 -10.52
CA ASP A 23 -5.62 38.74 -9.96
C ASP A 23 -5.80 38.94 -8.44
N GLY A 24 -5.60 37.86 -7.71
CA GLY A 24 -5.37 37.88 -6.28
C GLY A 24 -3.90 38.19 -5.97
N ALA A 25 -3.27 39.13 -6.69
CA ALA A 25 -2.19 39.95 -6.15
C ALA A 25 -2.72 40.71 -4.92
N GLY A 26 -2.75 39.97 -3.82
CA GLY A 26 -3.28 40.40 -2.54
C GLY A 26 -2.70 39.58 -1.39
N ARG A 27 -1.46 39.10 -1.56
CA ARG A 27 -0.56 38.88 -0.41
C ARG A 27 0.83 39.42 -0.72
N GLU A 28 0.89 40.65 -1.21
CA GLU A 28 2.05 41.48 -0.93
C GLU A 28 2.03 41.80 0.57
N GLY A 29 2.99 41.24 1.31
CA GLY A 29 3.17 41.54 2.75
C GLY A 29 2.71 40.45 3.72
N GLY A 30 2.51 39.21 3.29
CA GLY A 30 2.62 38.09 4.23
C GLY A 30 4.10 37.87 4.48
N ALA A 31 4.58 38.06 5.72
CA ALA A 31 5.90 37.60 6.15
C ALA A 31 6.19 36.21 5.55
N PRO A 32 7.46 35.88 5.22
CA PRO A 32 7.80 34.51 4.83
C PRO A 32 7.08 33.59 5.82
N ASP A 33 6.28 32.64 5.31
CA ASP A 33 5.74 31.59 6.15
C ASP A 33 6.97 30.89 6.72
N GLU A 34 7.38 31.33 7.92
CA GLU A 34 8.49 30.81 8.68
C GLU A 34 8.07 29.41 9.08
N ARG A 35 8.16 28.48 8.12
CA ARG A 35 7.84 27.08 8.33
C ARG A 35 8.66 26.66 9.53
N GLU A 36 7.96 26.36 10.61
CA GLU A 36 8.58 25.93 11.84
C GLU A 36 9.51 24.76 11.50
N PRO A 37 10.77 24.77 11.96
CA PRO A 37 11.73 23.74 11.59
C PRO A 37 11.17 22.35 11.94
N VAL A 38 10.97 21.51 10.91
CA VAL A 38 10.50 20.14 11.10
C VAL A 38 11.62 19.33 11.77
N PRO A 39 11.37 18.65 12.89
CA PRO A 39 12.39 17.86 13.56
C PRO A 39 12.88 16.73 12.65
N VAL A 40 14.19 16.67 12.41
CA VAL A 40 14.83 15.59 11.65
C VAL A 40 15.29 14.50 12.61
N LEU A 41 14.76 13.29 12.45
CA LEU A 41 15.17 12.13 13.23
C LEU A 41 16.44 11.53 12.63
N LEU A 42 17.57 11.78 13.29
CA LEU A 42 18.88 11.24 12.90
C LEU A 42 19.01 9.77 13.35
N GLY A 43 19.65 8.94 12.53
CA GLY A 43 19.92 7.55 12.87
C GLY A 43 18.76 6.57 12.61
N LEU A 44 17.71 6.97 11.88
CA LEU A 44 16.68 6.05 11.40
C LEU A 44 17.15 5.15 10.25
N ASP A 45 18.23 5.53 9.57
CA ASP A 45 18.80 4.81 8.43
C ASP A 45 19.11 3.33 8.75
N ARG A 46 19.72 3.04 9.91
CA ARG A 46 19.95 1.66 10.37
C ARG A 46 18.68 0.84 10.54
N TYR A 47 17.58 1.46 10.95
CA TYR A 47 16.31 0.77 11.13
C TYR A 47 15.64 0.57 9.77
N ALA A 48 15.67 1.55 8.88
CA ALA A 48 15.20 1.40 7.50
C ALA A 48 15.96 0.27 6.77
N LEU A 49 17.29 0.21 6.90
CA LEU A 49 18.11 -0.87 6.35
C LEU A 49 17.80 -2.23 6.99
N ALA A 50 17.52 -2.26 8.29
CA ALA A 50 17.12 -3.49 8.97
C ALA A 50 15.78 -4.01 8.45
N GLU A 51 14.80 -3.13 8.20
CA GLU A 51 13.50 -3.49 7.63
C GLU A 51 13.63 -3.99 6.18
N GLU A 52 14.47 -3.36 5.37
CA GLU A 52 14.76 -3.83 4.01
C GLU A 52 15.41 -5.22 4.02
N ALA A 53 16.40 -5.44 4.90
CA ALA A 53 17.05 -6.74 5.06
C ALA A 53 16.09 -7.82 5.57
N LEU A 54 15.16 -7.47 6.47
CA LEU A 54 14.11 -8.36 6.94
C LEU A 54 13.17 -8.76 5.79
N ALA A 55 12.71 -7.79 5.01
CA ALA A 55 11.84 -8.03 3.86
C ALA A 55 12.53 -8.91 2.80
N ASP A 56 13.78 -8.62 2.44
CA ASP A 56 14.57 -9.44 1.51
C ASP A 56 14.78 -10.86 2.06
N GLY A 57 15.13 -10.98 3.34
CA GLY A 57 15.29 -12.27 4.01
C GLY A 57 14.02 -13.13 3.98
N LEU A 58 12.87 -12.55 4.29
CA LEU A 58 11.57 -13.23 4.22
C LEU A 58 11.22 -13.63 2.78
N GLY A 59 11.47 -12.75 1.82
CA GLY A 59 11.30 -13.05 0.39
C GLY A 59 12.15 -14.22 -0.07
N ARG A 60 13.41 -14.30 0.38
CA ARG A 60 14.28 -15.45 0.10
C ARG A 60 13.77 -16.74 0.73
N ILE A 61 13.36 -16.71 2.00
CA ILE A 61 12.82 -17.90 2.70
C ILE A 61 11.61 -18.45 1.96
N VAL A 62 10.61 -17.60 1.68
CA VAL A 62 9.35 -18.00 1.01
C VAL A 62 9.62 -18.62 -0.37
N ASN A 63 10.65 -18.16 -1.08
CA ASN A 63 11.00 -18.68 -2.40
C ASN A 63 11.97 -19.88 -2.35
N SER A 64 12.61 -20.15 -1.22
CA SER A 64 13.56 -21.26 -1.05
C SER A 64 12.93 -22.54 -0.51
N CYS A 65 11.81 -22.43 0.21
CA CYS A 65 11.11 -23.57 0.78
C CYS A 65 10.26 -24.30 -0.27
N GLU A 66 10.12 -25.62 -0.13
CA GLU A 66 9.16 -26.40 -0.91
C GLU A 66 7.72 -25.90 -0.64
N LYS A 67 6.97 -25.73 -1.73
CA LYS A 67 5.56 -25.31 -1.65
C LYS A 67 4.68 -26.54 -1.47
N GLY A 68 3.69 -26.43 -0.58
CA GLY A 68 2.72 -27.52 -0.34
C GLY A 68 3.29 -28.69 0.45
N ALA A 69 4.32 -28.47 1.28
CA ALA A 69 4.81 -29.46 2.22
C ALA A 69 3.67 -29.97 3.12
N ASP A 70 3.66 -31.27 3.40
CA ASP A 70 2.74 -31.84 4.38
C ASP A 70 3.24 -31.52 5.80
N TRP A 71 2.39 -30.86 6.57
CA TRP A 71 2.65 -30.47 7.95
C TRP A 71 2.07 -31.44 8.98
N SER A 72 1.42 -32.53 8.54
CA SER A 72 0.76 -33.50 9.40
C SER A 72 1.71 -34.14 10.43
N ASP A 73 2.91 -34.53 10.01
CA ASP A 73 3.93 -35.11 10.89
C ASP A 73 4.42 -34.11 11.95
N ALA A 74 4.64 -32.85 11.56
CA ALA A 74 5.04 -31.79 12.49
C ALA A 74 3.92 -31.49 13.51
N ALA A 75 2.67 -31.46 13.06
CA ALA A 75 1.50 -31.29 13.91
C ALA A 75 1.34 -32.46 14.90
N ALA A 76 1.61 -33.70 14.47
CA ALA A 76 1.57 -34.90 15.31
C ALA A 76 2.70 -34.92 16.34
N ALA A 77 3.89 -34.40 15.99
CA ALA A 77 5.06 -34.32 16.86
C ALA A 77 5.04 -33.10 17.82
N SER A 78 4.00 -32.26 17.75
CA SER A 78 3.89 -31.04 18.55
C SER A 78 3.93 -31.31 20.07
N PRO A 79 4.64 -30.50 20.86
CA PRO A 79 4.73 -30.66 22.32
C PRO A 79 3.43 -30.30 23.07
N SER A 80 2.49 -29.60 22.41
CA SER A 80 1.21 -29.22 23.02
C SER A 80 0.06 -29.17 22.00
N PRO A 81 -1.20 -29.23 22.47
CA PRO A 81 -2.36 -29.02 21.59
C PRO A 81 -2.35 -27.64 20.93
N SER A 82 -1.95 -26.58 21.64
CA SER A 82 -1.92 -25.23 21.07
C SER A 82 -0.89 -25.07 19.95
N ALA A 83 0.29 -25.68 20.09
CA ALA A 83 1.30 -25.68 19.05
C ALA A 83 0.86 -26.49 17.82
N ARG A 84 0.12 -27.59 18.03
CA ARG A 84 -0.47 -28.38 16.95
C ARG A 84 -1.48 -27.56 16.14
N GLU A 85 -2.41 -26.88 16.83
CA GLU A 85 -3.40 -26.01 16.19
C GLU A 85 -2.74 -24.85 15.43
N LEU A 86 -1.67 -24.28 15.98
CA LEU A 86 -0.91 -23.24 15.30
C LEU A 86 -0.30 -23.74 13.98
N ILE A 87 0.32 -24.93 13.97
CA ILE A 87 0.91 -25.52 12.77
C ILE A 87 -0.17 -25.76 11.70
N LEU A 88 -1.29 -26.38 12.08
CA LEU A 88 -2.38 -26.69 11.15
C LEU A 88 -3.04 -25.42 10.59
N THR A 89 -3.18 -24.39 11.43
CA THR A 89 -3.71 -23.09 11.00
C THR A 89 -2.75 -22.41 10.02
N ALA A 90 -1.46 -22.33 10.34
CA ALA A 90 -0.45 -21.72 9.48
C ALA A 90 -0.22 -22.48 8.16
N ALA A 91 -0.51 -23.79 8.13
CA ALA A 91 -0.45 -24.59 6.90
C ALA A 91 -1.56 -24.24 5.89
N THR A 92 -2.66 -23.64 6.35
CA THR A 92 -3.85 -23.36 5.51
C THR A 92 -4.18 -21.86 5.41
N ALA A 93 -3.65 -21.04 6.32
CA ALA A 93 -3.83 -19.60 6.36
C ALA A 93 -2.49 -18.86 6.27
N GLY A 94 -2.52 -17.61 5.79
CA GLY A 94 -1.33 -16.75 5.77
C GLY A 94 -0.95 -16.26 7.18
N LEU A 95 0.35 -16.06 7.41
CA LEU A 95 0.89 -15.38 8.58
C LEU A 95 1.23 -13.94 8.24
N VAL A 96 0.91 -13.02 9.15
CA VAL A 96 1.28 -11.60 9.05
C VAL A 96 2.25 -11.29 10.18
N ALA A 97 3.46 -10.88 9.81
CA ALA A 97 4.41 -10.29 10.74
C ALA A 97 4.23 -8.76 10.69
N HIS A 98 4.20 -8.14 11.87
CA HIS A 98 4.22 -6.68 12.00
C HIS A 98 5.61 -6.28 12.53
N SER A 99 6.24 -5.32 11.86
CA SER A 99 7.46 -4.65 12.30
C SER A 99 7.23 -3.14 12.37
N GLY A 100 8.03 -2.44 13.19
CA GLY A 100 7.82 -1.04 13.55
C GLY A 100 7.14 -0.88 14.90
#